data_AF-A0A483A2D6-F1
#
_entry.id   AF-A0A483A2D6-F1
#
_cell.length_a   1.000
_cell.length_b   1.000
_cell.length_c   1.000
_cell.angle_alpha   90.00
_cell.angle_beta   90.00
_cell.angle_gamma   90.00
#
_symmetry.space_group_name_H-M   'P 1'
#
loop_
_entity.id
_entity.type
_entity.pdbx_description
1 polymer ?
#
loop_
_entity_poly.entity_id
_entity_poly.type
_entity_poly.pdbx_seq_one_letter_code
_entity_poly.pdbx_strand_id
1 'polypeptide(L)' 'MNNHQNTIFHQFENFLKTPLALLSVNLKNSQLDKICHLDNHPYLCKGLYKETLRIINFS' A
#
# COMPACT_ATOMS: atom_id res chain seq x y z
N MET A 1 18.84 19.55 4.75
CA MET A 1 18.09 19.37 3.49
C MET A 1 17.91 20.74 2.88
N ASN A 2 18.32 20.95 1.63
CA ASN A 2 18.15 22.26 0.98
C ASN A 2 16.74 22.38 0.36
N ASN A 3 16.31 23.61 0.08
CA ASN A 3 14.94 23.90 -0.40
C ASN A 3 14.62 23.12 -1.70
N HIS A 4 15.63 22.88 -2.54
CA HIS A 4 15.50 22.11 -3.78
C HIS A 4 15.18 20.62 -3.54
N GLN A 5 15.87 19.98 -2.59
CA GLN A 5 15.58 18.60 -2.18
C GLN A 5 14.16 18.46 -1.61
N ASN A 6 13.70 19.46 -0.87
CA ASN A 6 12.34 19.44 -0.31
C ASN A 6 11.26 19.52 -1.41
N THR A 7 11.50 20.35 -2.44
CA THR A 7 10.61 20.44 -3.60
C THR A 7 10.57 19.13 -4.39
N ILE A 8 11.73 18.49 -4.60
CA ILE A 8 11.81 17.18 -5.27
C ILE A 8 11.04 16.12 -4.49
N PHE A 9 11.19 16.09 -3.16
CA PHE A 9 10.49 15.14 -2.31
C PHE A 9 8.97 15.32 -2.38
N HIS A 10 8.47 16.56 -2.34
CA HIS A 10 7.05 16.86 -2.51
C HIS A 10 6.50 16.48 -3.89
N GLN A 11 7.25 16.72 -4.96
CA GLN A 11 6.84 16.31 -6.30
C GLN A 11 6.78 14.78 -6.40
N PHE A 12 7.73 14.09 -5.79
CA PHE A 12 7.77 12.64 -5.76
C PHE A 12 6.61 12.06 -4.93
N GLU A 13 6.31 12.62 -3.77
CA GLU A 13 5.16 12.25 -2.94
C GLU A 13 3.84 12.42 -3.71
N ASN A 14 3.64 13.56 -4.38
CA ASN A 14 2.45 13.79 -5.20
C ASN A 14 2.38 12.85 -6.42
N PHE A 15 3.51 12.55 -7.06
CA PHE A 15 3.57 11.57 -8.14
C PHE A 15 3.14 10.18 -7.66
N LEU A 16 3.54 9.80 -6.45
CA LEU A 16 3.24 8.51 -5.86
C LEU A 16 1.81 8.38 -5.32
N LYS A 17 1.15 9.48 -4.91
CA LYS A 17 -0.23 9.44 -4.38
C LYS A 17 -1.21 8.69 -5.28
N THR A 18 -1.23 9.02 -6.57
CA THR A 18 -2.16 8.41 -7.53
C THR A 18 -1.96 6.90 -7.72
N PRO A 19 -0.74 6.39 -8.01
CA PRO A 19 -0.51 4.95 -8.12
C PRO A 19 -0.69 4.21 -6.78
N LEU A 20 -0.39 4.83 -5.63
CA LEU A 20 -0.68 4.23 -4.31
C LEU A 20 -2.19 4.12 -4.04
N ALA A 21 -2.97 5.15 -4.36
CA ALA A 21 -4.43 5.10 -4.23
C ALA A 21 -5.04 4.03 -5.15
N LEU A 22 -4.56 3.91 -6.38
CA LEU A 22 -5.00 2.89 -7.32
C LEU A 22 -4.63 1.47 -6.84
N LEU A 23 -3.41 1.29 -6.31
CA LEU A 23 -2.96 0.03 -5.73
C LEU A 23 -3.83 -0.35 -4.53
N SER A 24 -4.14 0.61 -3.65
CA SER A 24 -5.01 0.42 -2.48
C SER A 24 -6.41 -0.07 -2.88
N VAL A 25 -7.02 0.53 -3.92
CA VAL A 25 -8.31 0.09 -4.47
C VAL A 25 -8.21 -1.30 -5.09
N ASN A 26 -7.18 -1.57 -5.88
CA ASN A 26 -6.97 -2.89 -6.48
C ASN A 26 -6.71 -3.98 -5.43
N LEU A 27 -6.03 -3.66 -4.34
CA LEU A 27 -5.81 -4.60 -3.23
C LEU A 27 -7.13 -4.88 -2.48
N LYS A 28 -7.95 -3.86 -2.21
CA LYS A 28 -9.31 -4.06 -1.64
C LYS A 28 -10.22 -4.89 -2.54
N ASN A 29 -10.13 -4.68 -3.86
CA ASN A 29 -10.93 -5.40 -4.84
C ASN A 29 -10.38 -6.79 -5.17
N SER A 30 -9.08 -7.02 -4.93
CA SER A 30 -8.50 -8.33 -5.06
C SER A 30 -9.08 -9.22 -3.96
N GLN A 31 -9.48 -10.43 -4.34
CA GLN A 31 -9.95 -11.43 -3.40
C GLN A 31 -8.75 -11.96 -2.58
N LEU A 32 -8.08 -11.08 -1.83
CA LEU A 32 -6.99 -11.46 -0.92
C LEU A 32 -7.48 -12.52 0.05
N ASP A 33 -8.73 -12.46 0.48
CA ASP A 33 -9.36 -13.50 1.30
C ASP A 33 -9.47 -14.86 0.60
N LYS A 34 -9.46 -14.91 -0.75
CA LYS A 34 -9.44 -16.17 -1.53
C LYS A 34 -8.03 -16.62 -1.92
N ILE A 35 -7.12 -15.69 -2.22
CA ILE A 35 -5.72 -16.01 -2.53
C ILE A 35 -5.00 -16.43 -1.24
N CYS A 36 -5.35 -15.78 -0.15
CA CYS A 36 -4.83 -16.04 1.17
C CYS A 36 -5.82 -16.94 1.90
N HIS A 37 -5.68 -18.26 1.71
CA HIS A 37 -6.33 -19.24 2.56
C HIS A 37 -5.78 -19.06 3.99
N LEU A 38 -6.46 -18.23 4.78
CA LEU A 38 -6.12 -17.90 6.16
C LEU A 38 -5.86 -19.15 7.00
N ASP A 39 -6.58 -20.23 6.70
CA ASP A 39 -6.46 -21.53 7.37
C ASP A 39 -5.17 -22.29 7.01
N ASN A 40 -4.65 -22.11 5.79
CA ASN A 40 -3.47 -22.83 5.31
C ASN A 40 -2.17 -22.08 5.61
N HIS A 41 -2.20 -20.74 5.58
CA HIS A 41 -1.00 -19.92 5.77
C HIS A 41 -1.27 -18.64 6.60
N PRO A 42 -1.65 -18.77 7.88
CA PRO A 42 -2.06 -17.65 8.73
C PRO A 42 -0.98 -16.57 8.88
N TYR A 43 0.29 -16.96 8.88
CA TYR A 43 1.43 -16.04 9.04
C TYR A 43 1.64 -15.14 7.80
N LEU A 44 1.46 -15.69 6.61
CA LEU A 44 1.54 -14.98 5.32
C LEU A 44 0.39 -13.98 5.19
N CYS A 45 -0.82 -14.40 5.52
CA CYS A 45 -1.99 -13.52 5.49
C CYS A 45 -1.88 -12.39 6.51
N LYS A 46 -1.38 -12.67 7.72
CA LYS A 46 -1.14 -11.63 8.74
C LYS A 46 -0.16 -10.55 8.26
N GLY A 47 0.91 -10.93 7.56
CA GLY A 47 1.87 -10.00 6.99
C GLY A 47 1.24 -9.12 5.89
N LEU A 48 0.52 -9.75 4.97
CA LEU A 48 -0.16 -9.07 3.86
C LEU A 48 -1.24 -8.12 4.37
N TYR A 49 -2.13 -8.53 5.29
CA TYR A 49 -3.12 -7.63 5.87
C TYR A 49 -2.49 -6.44 6.56
N LYS A 50 -1.39 -6.64 7.30
CA LYS A 50 -0.71 -5.55 8.02
C LYS A 50 -0.11 -4.54 7.06
N GLU A 51 0.48 -5.00 5.96
CA GLU A 51 1.06 -4.13 4.92
C GLU A 51 -0.02 -3.46 4.06
N THR A 52 -1.09 -4.17 3.71
CA THR A 52 -2.24 -3.61 2.99
C THR A 52 -2.97 -2.56 3.85
N LEU A 53 -3.21 -2.81 5.14
CA LEU A 53 -3.74 -1.79 6.05
C LEU A 53 -2.82 -0.57 6.11
N ARG A 54 -1.50 -0.80 6.16
CA ARG A 54 -0.53 0.30 6.21
C ARG A 54 -0.60 1.16 4.95
N ILE A 55 -0.63 0.53 3.77
CA ILE A 55 -0.75 1.21 2.46
C ILE A 55 -2.07 1.97 2.36
N ILE A 56 -3.19 1.38 2.82
CA ILE A 56 -4.51 2.04 2.82
C ILE A 56 -4.53 3.25 3.75
N ASN A 57 -3.93 3.16 4.94
CA ASN A 57 -3.92 4.26 5.92
C ASN A 57 -2.90 5.37 5.60
N PHE A 58 -1.99 5.14 4.64
CA PHE A 58 -1.02 6.14 4.17
C PHE A 58 -1.50 6.92 2.94
N SER A 59 -2.55 6.46 2.27
CA SER A 59 -3.12 7.05 1.05
C SER A 59 -4.32 7.93 1.35
#